data_AF-A0A1K1QUF3-F1
#
_entry.id   AF-A0A1K1QUF3-F1
#
_cell.length_a   1.000
_cell.length_b   1.000
_cell.length_c   1.000
_cell.angle_alpha   90.00
_cell.angle_beta   90.00
_cell.angle_gamma   90.00
#
_symmetry.space_group_name_H-M   'P 1'
#
loop_
_entity.id
_entity.type
_entity.pdbx_description
1 polymer ?
#
loop_
_entity_poly.entity_id
_entity_poly.type
_entity_poly.pdbx_seq_one_letter_code
_entity_poly.pdbx_strand_id
1 'polypeptide(L)'
;MGTVKIRFIERDYFRSAILENSEHLSDQQVEKVLDSIGKTWVDYTFKFFENGSMTITDNDTDLQVPLSELKGASYDFYVKQRIKMIKENLLEKILQSA
;
A
#
# COMPACT_ATOMS: atom_id res chain seq x y z
N MET A 1 16.84 -2.10 -15.63
CA MET A 1 15.37 -2.00 -15.47
C MET A 1 15.11 -1.76 -14.01
N GLY A 2 14.84 -0.51 -13.63
CA GLY A 2 14.49 -0.15 -12.27
C GLY A 2 13.18 -0.82 -11.87
N THR A 3 13.12 -1.31 -10.64
CA THR A 3 11.88 -1.83 -10.05
C THR A 3 11.75 -1.27 -8.66
N VAL A 4 10.55 -0.78 -8.33
CA VAL A 4 10.23 -0.30 -6.99
C VAL A 4 9.42 -1.37 -6.29
N LYS A 5 9.91 -1.86 -5.15
CA LYS A 5 9.18 -2.78 -4.28
C LYS A 5 8.64 -2.01 -3.08
N ILE A 6 7.36 -2.18 -2.80
CA ILE A 6 6.69 -1.57 -1.64
C ILE A 6 5.93 -2.67 -0.92
N ARG A 7 6.26 -2.88 0.35
CA ARG A 7 5.52 -3.80 1.22
C ARG A 7 4.31 -3.07 1.79
N PHE A 8 3.18 -3.75 1.78
CA PHE A 8 1.92 -3.33 2.33
C PHE A 8 1.52 -4.32 3.41
N ILE A 9 1.44 -3.84 4.65
CA ILE A 9 0.88 -4.59 5.77
C ILE A 9 -0.42 -3.90 6.14
N GLU A 10 -1.53 -4.62 6.04
CA GLU A 10 -2.86 -4.06 6.26
C GLU A 10 -3.05 -3.52 7.67
N ARG A 11 -2.44 -4.19 8.67
CA ARG A 11 -2.44 -3.69 10.06
C ARG A 11 -1.79 -2.31 10.16
N ASP A 12 -0.63 -2.13 9.55
CA ASP A 12 0.10 -0.86 9.55
C ASP A 12 -0.69 0.22 8.82
N TYR A 13 -1.35 -0.16 7.73
CA TYR A 13 -2.22 0.74 6.98
C TYR A 13 -3.35 1.31 7.85
N PHE A 14 -4.07 0.45 8.58
CA PHE A 14 -5.11 0.92 9.50
C PHE A 14 -4.54 1.67 10.69
N ARG A 15 -3.37 1.26 11.22
CA ARG A 15 -2.68 1.97 12.29
C ARG A 15 -2.40 3.42 11.89
N SER A 16 -1.81 3.63 10.71
CA SER A 16 -1.56 4.96 10.16
C SER A 16 -2.86 5.74 9.98
N ALA A 17 -3.90 5.13 9.42
CA ALA A 17 -5.18 5.80 9.24
C ALA A 17 -5.84 6.23 10.57
N ILE A 18 -5.75 5.40 11.62
CA ILE A 18 -6.28 5.75 12.95
C ILE A 18 -5.51 6.92 13.54
N LEU A 19 -4.18 6.89 13.49
CA LEU A 19 -3.32 7.96 14.01
C LEU A 19 -3.51 9.27 13.26
N GLU A 20 -3.71 9.23 11.94
CA GLU A 20 -3.99 10.43 11.14
C GLU A 20 -5.33 11.08 11.47
N ASN A 21 -6.31 10.28 11.93
CA ASN A 21 -7.68 10.76 12.18
C ASN A 21 -8.04 10.88 13.67
N SER A 22 -7.09 10.61 14.58
CA SER A 22 -7.34 10.62 16.02
C SER A 22 -6.30 11.48 16.75
N GLU A 23 -6.72 12.60 17.31
CA GLU A 23 -5.83 13.48 18.09
C GLU A 23 -5.55 12.98 19.52
N HIS A 24 -6.30 11.99 20.01
CA HIS A 24 -6.33 11.65 21.45
C HIS A 24 -6.16 10.17 21.76
N LEU A 25 -5.93 9.31 20.76
CA LEU A 25 -5.68 7.90 21.01
C LEU A 25 -4.20 7.69 21.30
N SER A 26 -3.90 7.06 22.43
CA SER A 26 -2.56 6.55 22.71
C SER A 26 -2.27 5.30 21.87
N ASP A 27 -0.99 5.01 21.64
CA ASP A 27 -0.56 3.80 20.91
C ASP A 27 -1.20 2.53 21.47
N GLN A 28 -1.30 2.39 22.80
CA GLN A 28 -1.90 1.22 23.43
C GLN A 28 -3.41 1.08 23.10
N GLN A 29 -4.12 2.20 22.95
CA GLN A 29 -5.53 2.18 22.54
C GLN A 29 -5.67 1.80 21.07
N VAL A 30 -4.77 2.29 20.21
CA VAL A 30 -4.72 1.91 18.80
C VAL A 30 -4.50 0.41 18.64
N GLU A 31 -3.53 -0.17 19.36
CA GLU A 31 -3.28 -1.61 19.30
C GLU A 31 -4.51 -2.43 19.75
N LYS A 32 -5.21 -2.01 20.82
CA LYS A 32 -6.45 -2.67 21.25
C LYS A 32 -7.56 -2.62 20.19
N VAL A 33 -7.69 -1.49 19.49
CA VAL A 33 -8.64 -1.36 18.38
C VAL A 33 -8.26 -2.30 17.25
N LEU A 34 -7.00 -2.31 16.83
CA LEU A 34 -6.52 -3.20 15.77
C LEU A 34 -6.77 -4.66 16.14
N ASP A 35 -6.38 -5.10 17.34
CA ASP A 35 -6.60 -6.47 17.82
C ASP A 35 -8.10 -6.86 17.86
N SER A 36 -8.99 -5.89 18.04
CA SER A 36 -10.45 -6.13 18.00
C SER A 36 -11.02 -6.29 16.58
N ILE A 37 -10.39 -5.68 15.58
CA ILE A 37 -10.89 -5.63 14.20
C ILE A 37 -10.55 -6.92 13.45
N GLY A 38 -9.33 -7.45 13.63
CA GLY A 38 -8.82 -8.54 12.79
C GLY A 38 -7.82 -9.42 13.51
N LYS A 39 -8.01 -10.73 13.39
CA LYS A 39 -7.02 -11.74 13.82
C LYS A 39 -5.93 -11.99 12.79
N THR A 40 -6.22 -11.71 11.52
CA THR A 40 -5.33 -11.93 10.38
C THR A 40 -5.30 -10.66 9.55
N TRP A 41 -4.12 -10.30 9.08
CA TRP A 41 -3.87 -9.09 8.31
C TRP A 41 -3.18 -9.46 7.02
N VAL A 42 -3.59 -8.82 5.93
CA VAL A 42 -2.94 -9.00 4.64
C VAL A 42 -1.52 -8.42 4.64
N ASP A 43 -0.55 -9.17 4.12
CA ASP A 43 0.83 -8.72 3.91
C ASP A 43 1.26 -8.96 2.46
N TYR A 44 1.20 -7.92 1.63
CA TYR A 44 1.52 -7.99 0.21
C TYR A 44 2.76 -7.19 -0.15
N THR A 45 3.54 -7.70 -1.10
CA THR A 45 4.60 -6.94 -1.75
C THR A 45 4.17 -6.54 -3.15
N PHE A 46 4.05 -5.24 -3.37
CA PHE A 46 3.81 -4.64 -4.67
C PHE A 46 5.15 -4.36 -5.34
N LYS A 47 5.38 -4.92 -6.53
CA LYS A 47 6.55 -4.63 -7.36
C LYS A 47 6.11 -3.91 -8.62
N PHE A 48 6.50 -2.65 -8.73
CA PHE A 48 6.22 -1.80 -9.87
C PHE A 48 7.42 -1.75 -10.82
N PHE A 49 7.13 -1.73 -12.11
CA PHE A 49 8.11 -1.71 -13.18
C PHE A 49 8.05 -0.37 -13.94
N GLU A 50 9.17 0.07 -14.49
CA GLU A 50 9.27 1.31 -15.28
C GLU A 50 8.32 1.36 -16.48
N ASN A 51 7.99 0.20 -17.07
CA ASN A 51 7.01 0.10 -18.16
C ASN A 51 5.56 0.28 -17.70
N GLY A 52 5.33 0.58 -16.43
CA GLY A 52 4.02 0.78 -15.83
C GLY A 52 3.28 -0.50 -15.45
N SER A 53 3.86 -1.69 -15.70
CA SER A 53 3.33 -2.96 -15.19
C SER A 53 3.60 -3.15 -13.70
N MET A 54 2.95 -4.13 -13.10
CA MET A 54 3.06 -4.44 -11.67
C MET A 54 2.80 -5.91 -11.40
N THR A 55 3.48 -6.46 -10.39
CA THR A 55 3.15 -7.76 -9.79
C THR A 55 2.89 -7.59 -8.30
N ILE A 56 1.99 -8.41 -7.75
CA ILE A 56 1.65 -8.44 -6.33
C ILE A 56 1.97 -9.84 -5.83
N THR A 57 2.69 -9.95 -4.72
CA THR A 57 3.02 -11.21 -4.07
C THR A 57 2.45 -11.21 -2.67
N ASP A 58 1.73 -12.27 -2.31
CA ASP A 58 1.35 -12.55 -0.93
C ASP A 58 2.57 -13.06 -0.16
N ASN A 59 2.97 -12.35 0.89
CA ASN A 59 4.17 -12.71 1.65
C ASN A 59 3.93 -13.91 2.60
N ASP A 60 2.68 -14.28 2.87
CA ASP A 60 2.37 -15.45 3.69
C ASP A 60 2.43 -16.75 2.88
N THR A 61 1.96 -16.70 1.63
CA THR A 61 1.89 -17.88 0.74
C THR A 61 2.97 -17.92 -0.34
N ASP A 62 3.69 -16.81 -0.55
CA ASP A 62 4.64 -16.56 -1.64
C ASP A 62 4.01 -16.69 -3.05
N LEU A 63 2.68 -16.62 -3.14
CA LEU A 63 1.95 -16.72 -4.39
C LEU A 63 1.69 -15.33 -5.00
N GLN A 64 1.56 -15.29 -6.33
CA GLN A 64 1.11 -14.07 -7.01
C GLN A 64 -0.38 -13.83 -6.77
N VAL A 65 -0.71 -12.59 -6.44
CA VAL A 65 -2.09 -12.14 -6.26
C VAL A 65 -2.50 -11.31 -7.48
N PRO A 66 -3.59 -11.68 -8.18
CA PRO A 66 -4.09 -10.86 -9.28
C PRO A 66 -4.73 -9.58 -8.73
N LEU A 67 -4.62 -8.48 -9.49
CA LEU A 67 -5.18 -7.19 -9.09
C LEU A 67 -6.69 -7.25 -8.76
N SER A 68 -7.43 -8.10 -9.46
CA SER A 68 -8.88 -8.31 -9.26
C SER A 68 -9.22 -8.92 -7.90
N GLU A 69 -8.26 -9.52 -7.21
CA GLU A 69 -8.44 -10.10 -5.88
C GLU A 69 -8.14 -9.12 -4.75
N LEU A 70 -7.54 -7.96 -5.05
CA LEU A 70 -7.38 -6.90 -4.06
C LEU A 70 -8.74 -6.38 -3.58
N LYS A 71 -8.85 -6.16 -2.27
CA LYS A 71 -10.06 -5.65 -1.61
C LYS A 71 -9.69 -4.70 -0.49
N GLY A 72 -10.63 -3.81 -0.13
CA GLY A 72 -10.50 -2.92 1.01
C GLY A 72 -9.20 -2.11 1.00
N ALA A 73 -8.45 -2.19 2.09
CA ALA A 73 -7.21 -1.45 2.30
C ALA A 73 -6.14 -1.74 1.23
N SER A 74 -5.99 -3.00 0.82
CA SER A 74 -4.99 -3.38 -0.20
C SER A 74 -5.28 -2.74 -1.57
N TYR A 75 -6.57 -2.63 -1.94
CA TYR A 75 -6.99 -1.98 -3.17
C TYR A 75 -6.84 -0.45 -3.08
N ASP A 76 -7.24 0.15 -1.97
CA ASP A 76 -7.06 1.60 -1.74
C ASP A 76 -5.58 2.00 -1.76
N PHE A 77 -4.73 1.20 -1.11
CA PHE A 77 -3.28 1.37 -1.17
C PHE A 77 -2.75 1.34 -2.60
N TYR A 78 -3.16 0.33 -3.39
CA TYR A 78 -2.78 0.24 -4.81
C TYR A 78 -3.17 1.50 -5.59
N VAL A 79 -4.40 1.98 -5.44
CA VAL A 79 -4.89 3.18 -6.14
C VAL A 79 -4.05 4.41 -5.76
N LYS A 80 -3.77 4.61 -4.47
CA LYS A 80 -2.94 5.71 -3.97
C LYS A 80 -1.52 5.67 -4.53
N GLN A 81 -0.88 4.51 -4.52
CA GLN A 81 0.46 4.35 -5.11
C GLN A 81 0.44 4.60 -6.62
N ARG A 82 -0.58 4.10 -7.33
CA ARG A 82 -0.70 4.30 -8.77
C ARG A 82 -0.84 5.78 -9.14
N ILE A 83 -1.67 6.52 -8.40
CA ILE A 83 -1.83 7.97 -8.59
C ILE A 83 -0.50 8.69 -8.33
N LYS A 84 0.20 8.33 -7.25
CA LYS A 84 1.51 8.92 -6.91
C LYS A 84 2.52 8.75 -8.05
N MET A 85 2.67 7.51 -8.55
CA MET A 85 3.60 7.22 -9.65
C MET A 85 3.26 7.97 -10.94
N ILE A 86 1.97 8.10 -11.28
CA ILE A 86 1.54 8.88 -12.45
C ILE A 86 1.92 10.35 -12.30
N LYS A 87 1.72 10.94 -11.10
CA LYS A 87 2.09 12.33 -10.81
C LYS A 87 3.60 12.54 -10.91
N GLU A 88 4.40 11.65 -10.34
CA GLU A 88 5.86 11.70 -10.40
C GLU A 88 6.35 11.62 -11.86
N ASN A 89 5.84 10.66 -12.64
CA ASN A 89 6.20 10.53 -14.06
C ASN A 89 5.82 11.78 -14.88
N LEU A 90 4.68 12.40 -14.58
CA LEU A 90 4.26 13.63 -15.24
C LEU A 90 5.21 14.79 -14.92
N LEU A 91 5.59 14.96 -13.65
CA LEU A 91 6.54 15.99 -13.22
C LEU A 91 7.92 15.80 -13.87
N GLU A 92 8.43 14.56 -13.93
CA GLU A 92 9.68 14.25 -14.62
C GLU A 92 9.64 14.65 -16.10
N LYS A 93 8.54 14.36 -16.80
CA LYS A 93 8.37 14.75 -18.20
C LYS A 93 8.33 16.25 -18.40
N ILE A 94 7.64 16.97 -17.50
CA ILE A 94 7.60 18.44 -17.53
C ILE A 94 9.03 19.00 -17.37
N LEU A 95 9.79 18.51 -16.39
CA LEU A 95 11.17 18.93 -16.13
C LEU A 95 12.14 18.62 -17.28
N GLN A 96 11.93 17.53 -18.02
CA GLN A 96 12.73 17.19 -19.19
C GLN A 96 12.38 18.02 -20.44
N SER A 97 11.17 18.59 -20.47
CA SER A 97 10.68 19.41 -21.58
C SER A 97 10.90 20.92 -21.40
N ALA A 98 11.34 21.33 -20.22
CA ALA A 98 11.66 22.72 -19.86
C ALA A 98 13.15 23.03 -20.07
#